data_AF-A0A1Q7TS31-F1
#
_entry.id   AF-A0A1Q7TS31-F1
#
_cell.length_a   1.000
_cell.length_b   1.000
_cell.length_c   1.000
_cell.angle_alpha   90.00
_cell.angle_beta   90.00
_cell.angle_gamma   90.00
#
_symmetry.space_group_name_H-M   'P 1'
#
loop_
_entity.id
_entity.type
_entity.pdbx_description
1 polymer ?
#
loop_
_entity_poly.entity_id
_entity_poly.type
_entity_poly.pdbx_seq_one_letter_code
_entity_poly.pdbx_strand_id
1 'polypeptide(L)'
;MKKVSRTAKTAKRGPSKSRKETTESPALLLGMNHREKRLDPFVRQQKEKLLQLRDAMVDSMAGVAQDTLRSRAEGSEASAFGMHQADAGSDAYDRDFALSLLSQEQDALYEIDQALKRIELGTYGKCEMSGKQIPRARLEAIPFARFTVECQSQLEKQNKASRVRQSVTSLFGLTEDEGGEAEEEEVAPAEVKE
;
A
#
# COMPACT_ATOMS: atom_id res chain seq x y z
N MET A 1 -15.47 -77.14 2.27
CA MET A 1 -16.94 -76.98 2.15
C MET A 1 -17.44 -76.03 3.24
N LYS A 2 -18.29 -75.06 2.84
CA LYS A 2 -19.27 -74.25 3.62
C LYS A 2 -18.70 -73.26 4.66
N LYS A 3 -18.70 -71.94 4.40
CA LYS A 3 -19.83 -70.95 4.48
C LYS A 3 -20.27 -70.75 5.94
N VAL A 4 -20.49 -69.57 6.55
CA VAL A 4 -20.89 -68.21 6.09
C VAL A 4 -20.97 -67.35 7.39
N SER A 5 -20.29 -66.20 7.49
CA SER A 5 -20.81 -64.81 7.53
C SER A 5 -21.64 -64.30 8.74
N ARG A 6 -21.46 -62.98 9.03
CA ARG A 6 -22.37 -61.94 9.60
C ARG A 6 -22.03 -61.46 11.03
N THR A 7 -21.42 -60.26 11.21
CA THR A 7 -21.98 -58.89 11.48
C THR A 7 -22.72 -58.77 12.83
N ALA A 8 -22.66 -57.75 13.70
CA ALA A 8 -22.40 -56.29 13.63
C ALA A 8 -22.10 -55.72 15.07
N LYS A 9 -21.27 -54.67 15.25
CA LYS A 9 -21.59 -53.24 15.56
C LYS A 9 -21.99 -52.88 17.02
N THR A 10 -21.12 -52.10 17.71
CA THR A 10 -21.37 -50.93 18.61
C THR A 10 -20.02 -50.45 19.18
N ALA A 11 -19.43 -49.31 18.77
CA ALA A 11 -19.67 -47.91 19.15
C ALA A 11 -19.05 -47.45 20.50
N LYS A 12 -18.11 -46.48 20.36
CA LYS A 12 -17.74 -45.35 21.25
C LYS A 12 -16.76 -45.59 22.41
N ARG A 13 -15.54 -45.06 22.23
CA ARG A 13 -14.97 -43.89 22.95
C ARG A 13 -13.57 -43.59 22.39
N GLY A 14 -13.44 -42.49 21.65
CA GLY A 14 -12.14 -42.00 21.18
C GLY A 14 -11.42 -41.22 22.27
N PRO A 15 -10.08 -41.30 22.39
CA PRO A 15 -9.35 -40.48 23.34
C PRO A 15 -9.19 -39.05 22.80
N SER A 16 -9.26 -38.13 23.76
CA SER A 16 -9.28 -36.68 23.66
C SER A 16 -8.12 -36.07 22.86
N LYS A 17 -8.45 -35.03 22.08
CA LYS A 17 -7.52 -34.08 21.45
C LYS A 17 -6.59 -33.48 22.52
N SER A 18 -5.31 -33.87 22.49
CA SER A 18 -4.26 -33.13 23.19
C SER A 18 -3.90 -31.89 22.38
N ARG A 19 -4.03 -30.74 23.04
CA ARG A 19 -3.68 -29.38 22.62
C ARG A 19 -2.22 -29.37 22.11
N LYS A 20 -2.02 -29.07 20.83
CA LYS A 20 -0.68 -28.78 20.29
C LYS A 20 -0.30 -27.38 20.74
N GLU A 21 0.55 -27.30 21.74
CA GLU A 21 1.30 -26.08 22.01
C GLU A 21 2.26 -25.86 20.84
N THR A 22 2.13 -24.73 20.16
CA THR A 22 3.01 -24.30 19.09
C THR A 22 4.31 -23.80 19.70
N THR A 23 5.16 -24.72 20.15
CA THR A 23 6.59 -24.42 20.31
C THR A 23 7.18 -24.40 18.91
N GLU A 24 7.43 -23.21 18.38
CA GLU A 24 8.08 -23.02 17.09
C GLU A 24 9.41 -23.78 17.07
N SER A 25 9.49 -24.81 16.22
CA SER A 25 10.65 -25.70 16.19
C SER A 25 11.91 -24.91 15.76
N PRO A 26 13.07 -25.13 16.41
CA PRO A 26 14.34 -24.44 16.10
C PRO A 26 14.86 -24.67 14.67
N ALA A 27 14.28 -25.64 13.94
CA ALA A 27 14.53 -25.86 12.52
C ALA A 27 14.04 -24.70 11.62
N LEU A 28 12.98 -23.97 12.01
CA LEU A 28 12.50 -22.81 11.26
C LEU A 28 13.53 -21.66 11.34
N LEU A 29 14.09 -21.41 12.53
CA LEU A 29 15.14 -20.41 12.74
C LEU A 29 16.42 -20.74 11.94
N LEU A 30 16.80 -22.02 11.86
CA LEU A 30 17.96 -22.45 11.06
C LEU A 30 17.74 -22.28 9.55
N GLY A 31 16.50 -22.48 9.06
CA GLY A 31 16.14 -22.30 7.65
C GLY A 31 16.13 -20.83 7.19
N MET A 32 15.74 -19.91 8.08
CA MET A 32 15.73 -18.46 7.82
C MET A 32 17.15 -17.92 7.62
N ASN A 33 18.08 -18.34 8.48
CA ASN A 33 19.50 -17.96 8.41
C ASN A 33 20.20 -18.47 7.13
N HIS A 34 19.70 -19.56 6.54
CA HIS A 34 20.26 -20.09 5.29
C HIS A 34 19.76 -19.33 4.05
N ARG A 35 18.54 -18.77 4.11
CA ARG A 35 17.99 -17.91 3.04
C ARG A 35 18.75 -16.61 2.91
N GLU A 36 19.10 -15.96 4.03
CA GLU A 36 19.88 -14.72 3.99
C GLU A 36 21.30 -14.92 3.45
N LYS A 37 21.89 -16.10 3.69
CA LYS A 37 23.21 -16.47 3.16
C LYS A 37 23.22 -16.76 1.64
N ARG A 38 22.06 -16.91 1.00
CA ARG A 38 21.91 -17.11 -0.45
C ARG A 38 21.48 -15.85 -1.21
N LEU A 39 21.43 -14.70 -0.55
CA LEU A 39 21.14 -13.42 -1.20
C LEU A 39 22.37 -12.95 -2.00
N ASP A 40 22.12 -12.41 -3.19
CA ASP A 40 23.17 -11.78 -3.99
C ASP A 40 23.84 -10.63 -3.22
N PRO A 41 25.16 -10.42 -3.33
CA PRO A 41 25.87 -9.35 -2.62
C PRO A 41 25.25 -7.97 -2.84
N PHE A 42 24.76 -7.68 -4.05
CA PHE A 42 24.07 -6.43 -4.35
C PHE A 42 22.76 -6.30 -3.57
N VAL A 43 21.96 -7.36 -3.54
CA VAL A 43 20.68 -7.37 -2.84
C VAL A 43 20.87 -7.21 -1.33
N ARG A 44 21.94 -7.79 -0.78
CA ARG A 44 22.30 -7.59 0.64
C ARG A 44 22.62 -6.13 0.95
N GLN A 45 23.41 -5.48 0.10
CA GLN A 45 23.73 -4.06 0.23
C GLN A 45 22.46 -3.19 0.13
N GLN A 46 21.56 -3.51 -0.82
CA GLN A 46 20.30 -2.76 -0.94
C GLN A 46 19.36 -2.99 0.24
N LYS A 47 19.32 -4.20 0.82
CA LYS A 47 18.56 -4.47 2.05
C LYS A 47 19.03 -3.56 3.18
N GLU A 48 20.33 -3.45 3.39
CA GLU A 48 20.90 -2.59 4.42
C GLU A 48 20.57 -1.11 4.18
N LYS A 49 20.69 -0.64 2.93
CA LYS A 49 20.30 0.72 2.54
C LYS A 49 18.82 1.00 2.79
N LEU A 50 17.94 0.04 2.49
CA LEU A 50 16.49 0.17 2.73
C LEU A 50 16.16 0.22 4.23
N LEU A 51 16.86 -0.56 5.06
CA LEU A 51 16.69 -0.51 6.51
C LEU A 51 17.11 0.85 7.07
N GLN A 52 18.28 1.35 6.66
CA GLN A 52 18.74 2.69 7.06
C GLN A 52 17.75 3.78 6.62
N LEU A 53 17.22 3.68 5.39
CA LEU A 53 16.24 4.64 4.88
C LEU A 53 14.93 4.58 5.66
N ARG A 54 14.44 3.37 5.98
CA ARG A 54 13.24 3.18 6.80
C ARG A 54 13.40 3.83 8.17
N ASP A 55 14.52 3.55 8.84
CA ASP A 55 14.76 4.05 10.19
C ASP A 55 14.87 5.59 10.18
N ALA A 56 15.59 6.16 9.20
CA ALA A 56 15.66 7.61 9.01
C ALA A 56 14.28 8.26 8.71
N MET A 57 13.43 7.60 7.93
CA MET A 57 12.08 8.09 7.64
C MET A 57 11.17 8.06 8.87
N VAL A 58 11.25 6.99 9.67
CA VAL A 58 10.51 6.89 10.94
C VAL A 58 10.93 7.99 11.91
N ASP A 59 12.23 8.27 12.00
CA ASP A 59 12.75 9.36 12.83
C ASP A 59 12.29 10.73 12.32
N SER A 60 12.31 10.97 11.00
CA SER A 60 11.79 12.19 10.36
C SER A 60 10.32 12.43 10.70
N MET A 61 9.49 11.41 10.47
CA MET A 61 8.05 11.47 10.75
C MET A 61 7.76 11.71 12.22
N ALA A 62 8.53 11.09 13.13
CA ALA A 62 8.39 11.32 14.56
C ALA A 62 8.70 12.78 14.93
N GLY A 63 9.73 13.38 14.33
CA GLY A 63 10.07 14.80 14.51
C GLY A 63 8.92 15.72 14.07
N VAL A 64 8.45 15.59 12.83
CA VAL A 64 7.37 16.41 12.28
C VAL A 64 6.06 16.26 13.07
N ALA A 65 5.75 15.05 13.52
CA ALA A 65 4.59 14.80 14.36
C ALA A 65 4.69 15.49 15.73
N GLN A 66 5.86 15.47 16.37
CA GLN A 66 6.09 16.17 17.64
C GLN A 66 5.98 17.68 17.48
N ASP A 67 6.54 18.25 16.41
CA ASP A 67 6.47 19.69 16.13
C ASP A 67 5.02 20.13 15.93
N THR A 68 4.24 19.38 15.15
CA THR A 68 2.81 19.65 14.92
C THR A 68 2.00 19.59 16.23
N LEU A 69 2.33 18.66 17.13
CA LEU A 69 1.67 18.55 18.44
C LEU A 69 2.07 19.67 19.41
N ARG A 70 3.33 20.12 19.38
CA ARG A 70 3.81 21.25 20.20
C ARG A 70 3.15 22.56 19.80
N SER A 71 3.07 22.84 18.49
CA SER A 71 2.33 24.01 17.98
C SER A 71 0.88 24.02 18.45
N ARG A 72 0.25 22.85 18.63
CA ARG A 72 -1.09 22.74 19.21
C ARG A 72 -1.12 23.00 20.72
N ALA A 73 -0.16 22.48 21.48
CA ALA A 73 -0.12 22.61 22.94
C ALA A 73 0.13 24.07 23.35
N GLU A 74 1.12 24.74 22.74
CA GLU A 74 1.41 26.17 22.95
C GLU A 74 0.21 27.04 22.56
N GLY A 75 -0.55 26.64 21.54
CA GLY A 75 -1.81 27.25 21.13
C GLY A 75 -3.03 26.90 21.98
N SER A 76 -2.92 26.18 23.11
CA SER A 76 -4.06 25.80 23.97
C SER A 76 -4.05 26.45 25.36
N GLU A 77 -2.88 26.80 25.89
CA GLU A 77 -2.73 27.38 27.23
C GLU A 77 -2.29 28.86 27.21
N ALA A 78 -1.66 29.35 26.14
CA ALA A 78 -1.34 30.77 25.93
C ALA A 78 -2.36 31.53 25.04
N SER A 79 -3.25 30.81 24.36
CA SER A 79 -4.19 31.34 23.35
C SER A 79 -5.48 31.92 23.89
N ALA A 80 -5.73 31.83 25.20
CA ALA A 80 -6.90 32.44 25.83
C ALA A 80 -6.90 33.98 25.74
N PHE A 81 -5.81 34.63 25.29
CA PHE A 81 -5.71 36.09 25.32
C PHE A 81 -5.04 36.79 24.11
N GLY A 82 -4.73 36.13 22.99
CA GLY A 82 -4.06 36.89 21.91
C GLY A 82 -3.67 36.15 20.64
N MET A 83 -4.62 35.49 19.96
CA MET A 83 -4.40 35.14 18.55
C MET A 83 -4.73 36.38 17.70
N HIS A 84 -3.72 36.99 17.07
CA HIS A 84 -3.99 37.97 16.02
C HIS A 84 -4.62 37.23 14.84
N GLN A 85 -5.66 37.78 14.20
CA GLN A 85 -6.33 37.10 13.08
C GLN A 85 -5.36 36.74 11.93
N ALA A 86 -4.23 37.45 11.83
CA ALA A 86 -3.16 37.17 10.88
C ALA A 86 -2.40 35.86 11.20
N ASP A 87 -2.17 35.54 12.47
CA ASP A 87 -1.36 34.37 12.88
C ASP A 87 -2.14 33.06 12.70
N ALA A 88 -3.46 33.12 12.86
CA ALA A 88 -4.34 31.95 12.68
C ALA A 88 -4.28 31.34 11.26
N GLY A 89 -4.04 32.18 10.24
CA GLY A 89 -3.90 31.73 8.85
C GLY A 89 -2.57 31.02 8.59
N SER A 90 -1.47 31.57 9.11
CA SER A 90 -0.14 30.96 9.00
C SER A 90 -0.09 29.62 9.75
N ASP A 91 -0.60 29.57 10.99
CA ASP A 91 -0.65 28.33 11.77
C ASP A 91 -1.49 27.25 11.07
N ALA A 92 -2.55 27.64 10.35
CA ALA A 92 -3.35 26.70 9.57
C ALA A 92 -2.57 26.15 8.38
N TYR A 93 -1.90 27.02 7.63
CA TYR A 93 -1.07 26.62 6.50
C TYR A 93 0.07 25.67 6.90
N ASP A 94 0.79 25.99 7.99
CA ASP A 94 1.92 25.19 8.46
C ASP A 94 1.48 23.78 8.89
N ARG A 95 0.31 23.67 9.53
CA ARG A 95 -0.28 22.36 9.87
C ARG A 95 -0.66 21.57 8.63
N ASP A 96 -1.35 22.19 7.66
CA ASP A 96 -1.78 21.50 6.44
C ASP A 96 -0.56 21.03 5.63
N PHE A 97 0.49 21.85 5.59
CA PHE A 97 1.77 21.49 5.00
C PHE A 97 2.42 20.30 5.71
N ALA A 98 2.50 20.32 7.04
CA ALA A 98 3.05 19.23 7.84
C ALA A 98 2.28 17.91 7.64
N LEU A 99 0.94 17.96 7.60
CA LEU A 99 0.11 16.79 7.32
C LEU A 99 0.33 16.23 5.90
N SER A 100 0.45 17.11 4.91
CA SER A 100 0.77 16.70 3.52
C SER A 100 2.14 16.04 3.42
N LEU A 101 3.14 16.57 4.12
CA LEU A 101 4.48 15.97 4.20
C LEU A 101 4.44 14.59 4.86
N LEU A 102 3.78 14.47 6.02
CA LEU A 102 3.61 13.19 6.73
C LEU A 102 2.88 12.14 5.89
N SER A 103 1.91 12.54 5.07
CA SER A 103 1.23 11.63 4.15
C SER A 103 2.17 11.10 3.07
N GLN A 104 3.02 11.96 2.51
CA GLN A 104 3.99 11.57 1.48
C GLN A 104 5.08 10.67 2.06
N GLU A 105 5.56 10.95 3.27
CA GLU A 105 6.53 10.09 3.97
C GLU A 105 5.95 8.72 4.31
N GLN A 106 4.67 8.64 4.70
CA GLN A 106 3.98 7.36 4.91
C GLN A 106 3.90 6.52 3.64
N ASP A 107 3.56 7.12 2.51
CA ASP A 107 3.54 6.44 1.22
C ASP A 107 4.94 5.91 0.86
N ALA A 108 5.98 6.73 1.06
CA ALA A 108 7.37 6.32 0.82
C ALA A 108 7.81 5.19 1.76
N LEU A 109 7.43 5.24 3.04
CA LEU A 109 7.73 4.21 4.04
C LEU A 109 7.07 2.89 3.65
N TYR A 110 5.81 2.93 3.21
CA TYR A 110 5.11 1.76 2.69
C TYR A 110 5.87 1.14 1.51
N GLU A 111 6.38 1.95 0.58
CA GLU A 111 7.16 1.47 -0.56
C GLU A 111 8.48 0.80 -0.15
N ILE A 112 9.15 1.34 0.87
CA ILE A 112 10.36 0.75 1.45
C ILE A 112 10.05 -0.61 2.08
N ASP A 113 8.97 -0.71 2.87
CA ASP A 113 8.56 -1.98 3.48
C ASP A 113 8.18 -3.02 2.43
N GLN A 114 7.51 -2.61 1.35
CA GLN A 114 7.24 -3.50 0.22
C GLN A 114 8.52 -3.94 -0.48
N ALA A 115 9.53 -3.08 -0.60
CA ALA A 115 10.82 -3.45 -1.15
C ALA A 115 11.56 -4.48 -0.27
N LEU A 116 11.52 -4.31 1.05
CA LEU A 116 12.07 -5.28 2.00
C LEU A 116 11.38 -6.64 1.89
N LYS A 117 10.03 -6.67 1.82
CA LYS A 117 9.26 -7.90 1.58
C LYS A 117 9.64 -8.58 0.25
N ARG A 118 9.85 -7.80 -0.82
CA ARG A 118 10.31 -8.32 -2.13
C ARG A 118 11.70 -8.95 -2.03
N ILE A 119 12.58 -8.44 -1.17
CA ILE A 119 13.89 -9.05 -0.91
C ILE A 119 13.74 -10.39 -0.20
N GLU A 120 12.88 -10.47 0.82
CA GLU A 120 12.61 -11.72 1.55
C GLU A 120 12.01 -12.81 0.66
N LEU A 121 11.14 -12.41 -0.27
CA LEU A 121 10.52 -13.28 -1.27
C LEU A 121 11.45 -13.63 -2.44
N GLY A 122 12.59 -12.95 -2.59
CA GLY A 122 13.51 -13.14 -3.70
C GLY A 122 13.02 -12.59 -5.05
N THR A 123 12.04 -11.68 -5.03
CA THR A 123 11.46 -11.03 -6.24
C THR A 123 11.98 -9.61 -6.47
N TYR A 124 12.88 -9.13 -5.62
CA TYR A 124 13.49 -7.80 -5.72
C TYR A 124 14.14 -7.56 -7.08
N GLY A 125 14.00 -6.33 -7.61
CA GLY A 125 14.53 -5.94 -8.91
C GLY A 125 13.71 -6.40 -10.12
N LYS A 126 12.49 -6.93 -9.93
CA LYS A 126 11.53 -7.20 -11.00
C LYS A 126 10.39 -6.17 -10.98
N CYS A 127 10.01 -5.70 -12.16
CA CYS A 127 8.89 -4.77 -12.34
C CYS A 127 7.57 -5.47 -12.04
N GLU A 128 6.74 -4.90 -11.18
CA GLU A 128 5.43 -5.47 -10.85
C GLU A 128 4.42 -5.39 -12.01
N MET A 129 4.54 -4.40 -12.89
CA MET A 129 3.65 -4.24 -14.06
C MET A 129 4.03 -5.12 -15.23
N SER A 130 5.32 -5.17 -15.59
CA SER A 130 5.79 -5.82 -16.82
C SER A 130 6.58 -7.11 -16.59
N GLY A 131 6.95 -7.43 -15.35
CA GLY A 131 7.80 -8.58 -15.02
C GLY A 131 9.26 -8.43 -15.48
N LYS A 132 9.61 -7.37 -16.21
CA LYS A 132 10.97 -7.09 -16.68
C LYS A 132 11.91 -6.76 -15.53
N GLN A 133 13.21 -6.99 -15.72
CA GLN A 133 14.22 -6.60 -14.74
C GLN A 133 14.37 -5.08 -14.66
N ILE A 134 14.46 -4.54 -13.45
CA ILE A 134 14.71 -3.13 -13.19
C ILE A 134 16.22 -2.89 -13.32
N PRO A 135 16.68 -1.87 -14.08
CA PRO A 135 18.10 -1.57 -14.23
C PRO A 135 18.80 -1.34 -12.88
N ARG A 136 20.00 -1.89 -12.69
CA ARG A 136 20.77 -1.75 -11.43
C ARG A 136 21.03 -0.30 -11.07
N ALA A 137 21.42 0.54 -12.03
CA ALA A 137 21.64 1.98 -11.83
C ALA A 137 20.41 2.68 -11.21
N ARG A 138 19.20 2.23 -11.54
CA ARG A 138 17.97 2.77 -10.95
C ARG A 138 17.76 2.30 -9.52
N LEU A 139 18.07 1.04 -9.21
CA LEU A 139 17.99 0.51 -7.85
C LEU A 139 19.08 1.10 -6.93
N GLU A 140 20.24 1.45 -7.49
CA GLU A 140 21.30 2.17 -6.76
C GLU A 140 20.86 3.58 -6.36
N ALA A 141 20.19 4.30 -7.28
CA ALA A 141 19.64 5.63 -7.03
C ALA A 141 18.40 5.57 -6.12
N ILE A 142 17.44 4.69 -6.43
CA ILE A 142 16.13 4.57 -5.78
C ILE A 142 15.91 3.09 -5.41
N PRO A 143 16.30 2.66 -4.20
CA PRO A 143 16.31 1.25 -3.83
C PRO A 143 14.91 0.65 -3.64
N PHE A 144 13.87 1.46 -3.40
CA PHE A 144 12.50 1.00 -3.21
C PHE A 144 11.69 0.93 -4.52
N ALA A 145 12.29 1.26 -5.67
CA ALA A 145 11.59 1.32 -6.95
C ALA A 145 10.83 0.02 -7.28
N ARG A 146 9.53 0.15 -7.60
CA ARG A 146 8.65 -0.98 -8.01
C ARG A 146 8.63 -1.25 -9.50
N PHE A 147 8.81 -0.20 -10.29
CA PHE A 147 8.58 -0.22 -11.72
C PHE A 147 9.82 0.22 -12.50
N THR A 148 9.93 -0.28 -13.74
CA THR A 148 10.83 0.28 -14.76
C THR A 148 10.40 1.69 -15.15
N VAL A 149 11.34 2.49 -15.69
CA VAL A 149 11.08 3.87 -16.13
C VAL A 149 9.90 3.96 -17.10
N GLU A 150 9.82 3.04 -18.07
CA GLU A 150 8.73 2.99 -19.06
C GLU A 150 7.36 2.81 -18.37
N CYS A 151 7.24 1.80 -17.51
CA CYS A 151 6.01 1.50 -16.77
C CYS A 151 5.64 2.63 -15.80
N GLN A 152 6.62 3.24 -15.12
CA GLN A 152 6.37 4.39 -14.26
C GLN A 152 5.82 5.56 -15.07
N SER A 153 6.43 5.89 -16.22
CA SER A 153 5.96 6.97 -17.08
C SER A 153 4.53 6.73 -17.58
N GLN A 154 4.18 5.48 -17.87
CA GLN A 154 2.80 5.13 -18.26
C GLN A 154 1.80 5.35 -17.12
N LEU A 155 2.14 4.95 -15.89
CA LEU A 155 1.30 5.15 -14.72
C LEU A 155 1.12 6.65 -14.39
N GLU A 156 2.19 7.43 -14.48
CA GLU A 156 2.14 8.88 -14.26
C GLU A 156 1.25 9.60 -15.30
N LYS A 157 1.33 9.18 -16.58
CA LYS A 157 0.43 9.69 -17.63
C LYS A 157 -1.02 9.35 -17.35
N GLN A 158 -1.30 8.12 -16.92
CA GLN A 158 -2.66 7.69 -16.57
C GLN A 158 -3.20 8.44 -15.35
N ASN A 159 -2.39 8.61 -14.30
CA ASN A 159 -2.74 9.39 -13.11
C ASN A 159 -2.97 10.87 -13.43
N LYS A 160 -2.18 11.46 -14.33
CA LYS A 160 -2.39 12.85 -14.76
C LYS A 160 -3.70 12.98 -15.55
N ALA A 161 -4.00 12.03 -16.44
CA ALA A 161 -5.23 12.02 -17.20
C ALA A 161 -6.48 11.82 -16.32
N SER A 162 -6.40 10.99 -15.27
CA SER A 162 -7.52 10.78 -14.33
C SER A 162 -7.78 12.00 -13.46
N ARG A 163 -6.73 12.66 -12.94
CA ARG A 163 -6.87 13.90 -12.16
C ARG A 163 -7.50 15.05 -12.96
N VAL A 164 -7.14 15.18 -14.24
CA VAL A 164 -7.71 16.23 -15.11
C VAL A 164 -9.17 15.94 -15.48
N ARG A 165 -9.61 14.67 -15.42
CA ARG A 165 -10.97 14.25 -15.79
C ARG A 165 -11.92 14.09 -14.60
N GLN A 166 -11.48 14.33 -13.37
CA GLN A 166 -12.42 14.44 -12.24
C GLN A 166 -13.23 15.73 -12.43
N SER A 167 -14.39 15.59 -13.06
CA SER A 167 -15.34 16.67 -13.24
C SER A 167 -15.84 17.13 -11.87
N VAL A 168 -15.61 18.40 -11.55
CA VAL A 168 -16.11 19.07 -10.33
C VAL A 168 -17.65 19.15 -10.30
N THR A 169 -18.33 18.65 -11.34
CA THR A 169 -19.80 18.61 -11.44
C THR A 169 -20.50 17.88 -10.30
N SER A 170 -19.79 17.04 -9.52
CA SER A 170 -20.35 16.39 -8.33
C SER A 170 -20.11 17.15 -7.01
N LEU A 171 -19.28 18.20 -6.98
CA LEU A 171 -18.90 18.88 -5.73
C LEU A 171 -19.98 19.87 -5.24
N PHE A 172 -20.84 20.38 -6.14
CA PHE A 172 -21.93 21.30 -5.80
C PHE A 172 -23.33 20.71 -5.94
N GLY A 173 -23.46 19.42 -6.29
CA GLY A 173 -24.77 18.75 -6.34
C GLY A 173 -25.80 19.41 -7.27
N LEU A 174 -25.34 20.10 -8.32
CA LEU A 174 -26.21 20.76 -9.32
C LEU A 174 -26.49 19.85 -10.52
N THR A 175 -26.63 18.54 -10.32
CA THR A 175 -27.41 17.74 -11.26
C THR A 175 -28.86 17.92 -10.84
N GLU A 176 -29.52 18.91 -11.43
CA GLU A 176 -30.97 19.02 -11.42
C GLU A 176 -31.50 17.69 -11.98
N ASP A 177 -32.11 16.90 -11.09
CA ASP A 177 -32.99 15.79 -11.44
C ASP A 177 -34.27 16.43 -12.04
N GLU A 178 -34.15 17.04 -13.22
CA GLU A 178 -35.32 17.32 -14.06
C GLU A 178 -35.54 16.10 -14.95
N GLY A 179 -36.52 15.30 -14.52
CA GLY A 179 -37.57 14.78 -15.37
C GLY A 179 -37.12 14.15 -16.67
N GLY A 180 -37.03 12.82 -16.67
CA GLY A 180 -36.97 12.07 -17.92
C GLY A 180 -38.19 12.34 -18.80
N GLU A 181 -37.92 12.58 -20.08
CA GLU A 181 -38.78 12.13 -21.17
C GLU A 181 -37.85 11.48 -22.20
N ALA A 182 -38.01 10.16 -22.34
CA ALA A 182 -37.43 9.41 -23.43
C ALA A 182 -38.17 9.82 -24.70
N GLU A 183 -37.56 10.65 -25.54
CA GLU A 183 -38.01 10.78 -26.92
C GLU A 183 -37.42 9.61 -27.72
N GLU A 184 -38.22 8.54 -27.78
CA GLU A 184 -38.16 7.58 -28.88
C GLU A 184 -38.64 8.30 -30.15
N GLU A 185 -37.73 8.68 -31.05
CA GLU A 185 -38.08 8.97 -32.43
C GLU A 185 -37.42 7.94 -33.37
N GLU A 186 -38.27 7.43 -34.27
CA GLU A 186 -38.18 6.17 -34.98
C GLU A 186 -36.97 6.02 -35.90
N VAL A 187 -36.29 4.88 -35.80
CA VAL A 187 -35.44 4.36 -36.87
C VAL A 187 -36.33 3.58 -37.83
N ALA A 188 -36.67 4.18 -38.98
CA ALA A 188 -37.33 3.51 -40.09
C ALA A 188 -36.46 2.36 -40.66
N PRO A 189 -37.02 1.18 -40.95
CA PRO A 189 -36.25 0.04 -41.48
C PRO A 189 -36.28 -0.09 -43.02
N ALA A 190 -35.22 -0.75 -43.52
CA ALA A 190 -35.04 -1.38 -44.84
C ALA A 190 -34.74 -0.43 -46.03
N GLU A 191 -33.83 -0.72 -46.96
CA GLU A 191 -33.62 -2.00 -47.65
C GLU A 191 -32.15 -2.29 -48.04
N VAL A 192 -31.83 -3.58 -48.12
CA VAL A 192 -30.68 -4.19 -48.78
C VAL A 192 -31.18 -4.89 -50.05
N LYS A 193 -30.44 -4.71 -51.16
CA LYS A 193 -30.37 -5.42 -52.48
C LYS A 193 -30.52 -4.41 -53.61
N GLU A 194 -29.66 -4.29 -54.61
CA GLU A 194 -28.57 -5.12 -55.16
C GLU A 194 -27.52 -4.19 -55.78
#